data_AF-A0A378BUG3-F1
#
_entry.id   AF-A0A378BUG3-F1
#
_cell.length_a   1.000
_cell.length_b   1.000
_cell.length_c   1.000
_cell.angle_alpha   90.00
_cell.angle_beta   90.00
_cell.angle_gamma   90.00
#
_symmetry.space_group_name_H-M   'P 1'
#
loop_
_entity.id
_entity.type
_entity.pdbx_description
1 polymer ?
#
loop_
_entity_poly.entity_id
_entity_poly.type
_entity_poly.pdbx_seq_one_letter_code
_entity_poly.pdbx_strand_id
1 'polypeptide(L)'
;MGLDGALSSDCAVLTPLIQTLRPLSGVKALRDATRGGVNAVAHEFAAASGCGIELQEATLPVNDTVRGVCELLGLDALNFANEGKLVLAVARDEAENVLAHLRSHALGRDAAIIGEVVVRPGVRSVGLYGVKRTLDLPHAEPLPRIC
;
A
#
# COMPACT_ATOMS: atom_id res chain seq x y z
N MET A 1 -11.72 -10.01 24.62
CA MET A 1 -10.34 -9.55 24.35
C MET A 1 -10.46 -8.10 23.93
N GLY A 2 -9.96 -7.17 24.74
CA GLY A 2 -10.30 -5.73 24.67
C GLY A 2 -9.67 -4.99 23.49
N LEU A 3 -10.13 -5.29 22.27
CA LEU A 3 -9.87 -4.50 21.06
C LEU A 3 -10.97 -3.44 20.82
N ASP A 4 -12.03 -3.44 21.63
CA ASP A 4 -13.16 -2.52 21.50
C ASP A 4 -12.67 -1.07 21.73
N GLY A 5 -12.57 -0.30 20.64
CA GLY A 5 -12.30 1.14 20.65
C GLY A 5 -10.93 1.59 20.09
N ALA A 6 -9.99 0.67 19.81
CA ALA A 6 -8.65 1.03 19.34
C ALA A 6 -8.48 0.96 17.81
N LEU A 7 -9.42 0.33 17.10
CA LEU A 7 -9.41 0.19 15.64
C LEU A 7 -10.63 0.88 15.04
N SER A 8 -10.40 1.63 13.98
CA SER A 8 -11.45 2.26 13.19
C SER A 8 -11.17 1.99 11.71
N SER A 9 -12.23 1.79 10.93
CA SER A 9 -12.11 1.68 9.48
C SER A 9 -11.57 2.98 8.90
N ASP A 10 -10.78 2.88 7.83
CA ASP A 10 -10.28 4.02 7.09
C ASP A 10 -11.25 4.49 5.97
N CYS A 11 -12.46 3.92 5.91
CA CYS A 11 -13.45 4.21 4.88
C CYS A 11 -13.65 5.72 4.66
N ALA A 12 -13.33 6.19 3.45
CA ALA A 12 -13.41 7.59 3.09
C ALA A 12 -13.52 7.80 1.58
N VAL A 13 -14.22 8.86 1.16
CA VAL A 13 -14.22 9.29 -0.24
C VAL A 13 -12.87 9.94 -0.56
N LEU A 14 -12.10 9.33 -1.45
CA LEU A 14 -10.75 9.78 -1.81
C LEU A 14 -10.71 10.82 -2.92
N THR A 15 -11.85 11.20 -3.50
CA THR A 15 -11.92 12.21 -4.56
C THR A 15 -11.20 13.51 -4.18
N PRO A 16 -11.37 14.10 -2.97
CA PRO A 16 -10.66 15.33 -2.60
C PRO A 16 -9.13 15.17 -2.65
N LEU A 17 -8.60 14.04 -2.17
CA LEU A 17 -7.18 13.73 -2.23
C LEU A 17 -6.70 13.53 -3.68
N ILE A 18 -7.47 12.82 -4.50
CA ILE A 18 -7.11 12.58 -5.91
C ILE A 18 -7.07 13.89 -6.70
N GLN A 19 -7.96 14.85 -6.40
CA GLN A 19 -7.97 16.14 -7.08
C GLN A 19 -6.67 16.92 -6.84
N THR A 20 -6.03 16.80 -5.66
CA THR A 20 -4.75 17.48 -5.39
C THR A 20 -3.59 16.94 -6.22
N LEU A 21 -3.73 15.73 -6.79
CA LEU A 21 -2.70 15.10 -7.61
C LEU A 21 -2.78 15.47 -9.09
N ARG A 22 -3.96 15.90 -9.56
CA ARG A 22 -4.19 16.25 -10.97
C ARG A 22 -3.23 17.31 -11.56
N PRO A 23 -2.82 18.36 -10.83
CA PRO A 23 -1.88 19.34 -11.38
C PRO A 23 -0.42 18.84 -11.39
N LEU A 24 -0.12 17.73 -10.71
CA LEU A 24 1.25 17.21 -10.61
C LEU A 24 1.62 16.40 -11.85
N SER A 25 2.82 16.65 -12.35
CA SER A 25 3.50 15.71 -13.25
C SER A 25 3.97 14.48 -12.47
N GLY A 26 4.20 13.38 -13.18
CA GLY A 26 4.90 12.23 -12.63
C GLY A 26 4.03 11.13 -12.02
N VAL A 27 2.75 11.34 -11.72
CA VAL A 27 1.83 10.23 -11.37
C VAL A 27 1.55 9.41 -12.64
N LYS A 28 1.94 8.12 -12.63
CA LYS A 28 1.84 7.23 -13.80
C LYS A 28 0.70 6.21 -13.69
N ALA A 29 0.40 5.76 -12.47
CA ALA A 29 -0.71 4.86 -12.19
C ALA A 29 -1.23 5.11 -10.77
N LEU A 30 -2.51 4.84 -10.56
CA LEU A 30 -3.20 5.01 -9.28
C LEU A 30 -4.29 3.95 -9.16
N ARG A 31 -4.35 3.25 -8.03
CA ARG A 31 -5.44 2.33 -7.66
C ARG A 31 -5.76 2.43 -6.19
N ASP A 32 -7.01 2.16 -5.84
CA ASP A 32 -7.43 1.87 -4.47
C ASP A 32 -7.00 0.45 -4.07
N ALA A 33 -6.79 0.23 -2.77
CA ALA A 33 -6.27 -1.03 -2.22
C ALA A 33 -7.35 -1.79 -1.42
N THR A 34 -8.51 -2.02 -2.05
CA THR A 34 -9.66 -2.75 -1.48
C THR A 34 -9.37 -4.26 -1.42
N ARG A 35 -10.05 -5.09 -2.20
CA ARG A 35 -9.88 -6.56 -2.15
C ARG A 35 -8.44 -6.98 -2.46
N GLY A 36 -7.84 -7.76 -1.55
CA GLY A 36 -6.46 -8.25 -1.67
C GLY A 36 -5.39 -7.23 -1.29
N GLY A 37 -5.79 -6.01 -0.90
CA GLY A 37 -4.92 -4.99 -0.34
C GLY A 37 -3.85 -4.48 -1.31
N VAL A 38 -2.77 -3.97 -0.72
CA VAL A 38 -1.61 -3.43 -1.45
C VAL A 38 -0.89 -4.54 -2.23
N ASN A 39 -0.88 -5.77 -1.72
CA ASN A 39 -0.26 -6.91 -2.39
C ASN A 39 -0.91 -7.17 -3.76
N ALA A 40 -2.24 -7.21 -3.82
CA ALA A 40 -2.97 -7.36 -5.07
C ALA A 40 -2.64 -6.24 -6.06
N VAL A 41 -2.66 -4.98 -5.62
CA VAL A 41 -2.34 -3.84 -6.50
C VAL A 41 -0.90 -3.90 -7.02
N ALA A 42 0.06 -4.31 -6.20
CA ALA A 42 1.44 -4.49 -6.64
C ALA A 42 1.57 -5.59 -7.72
N HIS A 43 0.87 -6.71 -7.57
CA HIS A 43 0.83 -7.76 -8.60
C HIS A 43 0.17 -7.29 -9.89
N GLU A 44 -0.92 -6.54 -9.78
CA GLU A 44 -1.59 -5.95 -10.95
C GLU A 44 -0.69 -4.95 -11.69
N PHE A 45 0.03 -4.09 -10.96
CA PHE A 45 0.97 -3.14 -11.55
C PHE A 45 2.15 -3.87 -12.20
N ALA A 46 2.70 -4.89 -11.56
CA ALA A 46 3.78 -5.71 -12.13
C ALA A 46 3.32 -6.41 -13.43
N ALA A 47 2.13 -7.03 -13.41
CA ALA A 47 1.55 -7.71 -14.56
C ALA A 47 1.27 -6.75 -15.73
N ALA A 48 0.67 -5.59 -15.45
CA ALA A 48 0.33 -4.60 -16.47
C ALA A 48 1.55 -3.92 -17.11
N SER A 49 2.63 -3.74 -16.35
CA SER A 49 3.85 -3.07 -16.81
C SER A 49 4.92 -4.01 -17.37
N GLY A 50 4.84 -5.31 -17.08
CA GLY A 50 5.91 -6.28 -17.37
C GLY A 50 7.18 -6.10 -16.53
N CYS A 51 7.16 -5.20 -15.54
CA CYS A 51 8.25 -4.94 -14.62
C CYS A 51 8.05 -5.71 -13.29
N GLY A 52 9.06 -5.69 -12.42
CA GLY A 52 8.91 -6.12 -11.03
C GLY A 52 8.64 -4.96 -10.08
N ILE A 53 8.20 -5.30 -8.87
CA ILE A 53 8.00 -4.34 -7.77
C ILE A 53 8.67 -4.89 -6.52
N GLU A 54 9.43 -4.03 -5.84
CA GLU A 54 10.06 -4.35 -4.56
C GLU A 54 9.52 -3.43 -3.48
N LEU A 55 8.86 -4.00 -2.47
CA LEU A 55 8.25 -3.29 -1.35
C LEU A 55 9.16 -3.36 -0.12
N GLN A 56 9.52 -2.21 0.46
CA GLN A 56 10.38 -2.13 1.63
C GLN A 56 9.54 -2.25 2.92
N GLU A 57 9.65 -3.38 3.60
CA GLU A 57 8.81 -3.71 4.78
C GLU A 57 8.91 -2.64 5.88
N ALA A 58 10.13 -2.12 6.10
CA ALA A 58 10.41 -1.11 7.12
C ALA A 58 9.73 0.26 6.85
N THR A 59 9.31 0.52 5.62
CA THR A 59 8.68 1.80 5.22
C THR A 59 7.17 1.75 5.18
N LEU A 60 6.56 0.56 5.36
CA LEU A 60 5.11 0.41 5.33
C LEU A 60 4.45 1.15 6.50
N PRO A 61 3.56 2.12 6.24
CA PRO A 61 2.88 2.90 7.27
C PRO A 61 1.72 2.08 7.88
N VAL A 62 2.06 1.12 8.73
CA VAL A 62 1.08 0.29 9.45
C VAL A 62 0.96 0.80 10.89
N ASN A 63 -0.27 1.06 11.33
CA ASN A 63 -0.61 1.45 12.69
C ASN A 63 -0.21 0.35 13.69
N ASP A 64 0.29 0.72 14.88
CA ASP A 64 0.79 -0.24 15.88
C ASP A 64 -0.27 -1.24 16.35
N THR A 65 -1.53 -0.82 16.47
CA THR A 65 -2.64 -1.73 16.80
C THR A 65 -2.85 -2.76 15.68
N VAL A 66 -2.76 -2.33 14.41
CA VAL A 66 -2.85 -3.24 13.25
C VAL A 66 -1.66 -4.19 13.21
N ARG A 67 -0.43 -3.70 13.50
CA ARG A 67 0.76 -4.57 13.62
C ARG A 67 0.55 -5.63 14.69
N GLY A 68 0.06 -5.26 15.88
CA GLY A 68 -0.24 -6.21 16.95
C GLY A 68 -1.25 -7.28 16.55
N VAL A 69 -2.28 -6.92 15.77
CA VAL A 69 -3.25 -7.88 15.22
C VAL A 69 -2.60 -8.80 14.18
N CYS A 70 -1.78 -8.26 13.28
CA CYS A 70 -1.03 -9.05 12.30
C CYS A 70 -0.11 -10.07 12.97
N GLU A 71 0.63 -9.66 14.01
CA GLU A 71 1.51 -10.54 14.78
C GLU A 71 0.74 -11.65 15.50
N LEU A 72 -0.38 -11.29 16.15
CA LEU A 72 -1.19 -12.25 16.90
C LEU A 72 -1.86 -13.30 16.00
N LEU A 73 -2.26 -12.91 14.79
CA LEU A 73 -2.99 -13.79 13.86
C LEU A 73 -2.10 -14.43 12.79
N GLY A 74 -0.81 -14.05 12.72
CA GLY A 74 0.09 -14.49 11.65
C GLY A 74 -0.34 -14.00 10.26
N LEU A 75 -0.97 -12.82 10.19
CA LEU A 75 -1.50 -12.23 8.97
C LEU A 75 -0.59 -11.10 8.48
N ASP A 76 -0.59 -10.86 7.18
CA ASP A 76 0.15 -9.75 6.56
C ASP A 76 -0.78 -8.58 6.25
N ALA A 77 -0.42 -7.39 6.76
CA ALA A 77 -1.15 -6.14 6.52
C ALA A 77 -1.26 -5.79 5.04
N LEU A 78 -0.30 -6.22 4.20
CA LEU A 78 -0.34 -6.00 2.75
C LEU A 78 -1.54 -6.68 2.07
N ASN A 79 -2.12 -7.71 2.71
CA ASN A 79 -3.28 -8.45 2.20
C ASN A 79 -4.62 -7.95 2.74
N PHE A 80 -4.62 -6.99 3.67
CA PHE A 80 -5.85 -6.44 4.24
C PHE A 80 -6.48 -5.42 3.30
N ALA A 81 -7.81 -5.48 3.23
CA ALA A 81 -8.59 -4.51 2.48
C ALA A 81 -8.54 -3.13 3.15
N ASN A 82 -8.46 -2.10 2.31
CA ASN A 82 -8.48 -0.70 2.71
C ASN A 82 -9.62 0.01 1.97
N GLU A 83 -10.41 0.83 2.67
CA GLU A 83 -11.57 1.54 2.12
C GLU A 83 -11.31 3.06 2.00
N GLY A 84 -10.05 3.48 2.19
CA GLY A 84 -9.63 4.87 2.15
C GLY A 84 -8.15 5.05 1.84
N LYS A 85 -7.55 4.16 1.02
CA LYS A 85 -6.13 4.22 0.65
C LYS A 85 -5.93 4.09 -0.85
N LEU A 86 -4.84 4.70 -1.31
CA LEU A 86 -4.37 4.64 -2.68
C LEU A 86 -2.96 4.05 -2.72
N VAL A 87 -2.68 3.29 -3.78
CA VAL A 87 -1.33 2.91 -4.22
C VAL A 87 -1.04 3.65 -5.52
N LEU A 88 0.08 4.36 -5.54
CA LEU A 88 0.50 5.18 -6.67
C LEU A 88 1.83 4.67 -7.22
N ALA A 89 1.96 4.65 -8.54
CA ALA A 89 3.25 4.56 -9.21
C ALA A 89 3.62 5.96 -9.73
N VAL A 90 4.79 6.45 -9.33
CA VAL A 90 5.26 7.80 -9.65
C VAL A 90 6.61 7.77 -10.35
N ALA A 91 6.89 8.79 -11.16
CA ALA A 91 8.21 9.04 -11.71
C ALA A 91 9.21 9.28 -10.56
N ARG A 92 10.42 8.74 -10.69
CA ARG A 92 11.41 8.70 -9.59
C ARG A 92 11.81 10.10 -9.11
N ASP A 93 11.96 11.02 -10.05
CA ASP A 93 12.31 12.43 -9.83
C ASP A 93 11.17 13.25 -9.20
N GLU A 94 9.91 12.81 -9.36
CA GLU A 94 8.73 13.47 -8.78
C GLU A 94 8.27 12.85 -7.45
N ALA A 95 8.90 11.77 -6.99
CA ALA A 95 8.42 10.98 -5.85
C ALA A 95 8.26 11.80 -4.56
N GLU A 96 9.28 12.59 -4.21
CA GLU A 96 9.25 13.44 -3.01
C GLU A 96 8.25 14.59 -3.12
N ASN A 97 8.11 15.17 -4.32
CA ASN A 97 7.15 16.24 -4.59
C ASN A 97 5.70 15.73 -4.43
N VAL A 98 5.39 14.58 -5.03
CA VAL A 98 4.07 13.93 -4.88
C VAL A 98 3.82 13.53 -3.43
N LEU A 99 4.82 12.98 -2.74
CA LEU A 99 4.71 12.61 -1.32
C LEU A 99 4.39 13.82 -0.43
N ALA A 100 5.09 14.95 -0.64
CA ALA A 100 4.83 16.18 0.09
C ALA A 100 3.39 16.69 -0.12
N HIS A 101 2.90 16.63 -1.37
CA HIS A 101 1.52 17.01 -1.69
C HIS A 101 0.50 16.10 -1.02
N LEU A 102 0.69 14.77 -1.07
CA LEU A 102 -0.17 13.81 -0.37
C LEU A 102 -0.23 14.11 1.13
N ARG A 103 0.92 14.35 1.76
CA ARG A 103 1.02 14.62 3.21
C ARG A 103 0.42 15.95 3.63
N SER A 104 0.26 16.90 2.70
CA SER A 104 -0.42 18.17 2.98
C SER A 104 -1.94 18.02 3.15
N HIS A 105 -2.52 16.90 2.69
CA HIS A 105 -3.95 16.62 2.80
C HIS A 105 -4.25 15.67 3.96
N ALA A 106 -5.35 15.89 4.70
CA ALA A 106 -5.69 15.11 5.90
C ALA A 106 -5.81 13.59 5.66
N LEU A 107 -6.30 13.19 4.48
CA LEU A 107 -6.40 11.79 4.04
C LEU A 107 -5.07 11.17 3.61
N GLY A 108 -4.04 11.97 3.31
CA GLY A 108 -2.73 11.52 2.85
C GLY A 108 -1.59 11.79 3.83
N ARG A 109 -1.88 12.30 5.03
CA ARG A 109 -0.88 12.67 6.06
C ARG A 109 0.11 11.54 6.38
N ASP A 110 -0.34 10.29 6.31
CA ASP A 110 0.43 9.09 6.63
C ASP A 110 1.01 8.42 5.37
N ALA A 111 0.96 9.08 4.20
CA ALA A 111 1.53 8.57 2.97
C ALA A 111 3.04 8.32 3.12
N ALA A 112 3.53 7.30 2.43
CA ALA A 112 4.94 6.92 2.42
C ALA A 112 5.34 6.36 1.06
N ILE A 113 6.61 6.54 0.70
CA ILE A 113 7.22 5.77 -0.40
C ILE A 113 7.55 4.40 0.18
N ILE A 114 6.92 3.36 -0.37
CA ILE A 114 6.99 2.00 0.18
C ILE A 114 7.81 1.02 -0.66
N GLY A 115 8.43 1.49 -1.74
CA GLY A 115 9.12 0.60 -2.67
C GLY A 115 9.44 1.24 -4.01
N GLU A 116 9.89 0.40 -4.93
CA GLU A 116 10.23 0.83 -6.29
C GLU A 116 9.88 -0.22 -7.36
N VAL A 117 9.72 0.26 -8.59
CA VAL A 117 9.61 -0.59 -9.78
C VAL A 117 11.02 -0.96 -10.25
N VAL A 118 11.24 -2.23 -10.56
CA VAL A 118 12.54 -2.78 -10.97
C VAL A 118 12.43 -3.58 -12.27
N VAL A 119 13.55 -3.75 -12.96
CA VAL A 119 13.57 -4.49 -14.24
C VAL A 119 13.24 -5.97 -14.05
N ARG A 120 13.72 -6.60 -12.98
CA ARG A 120 13.50 -8.02 -12.72
C ARG A 120 12.04 -8.30 -12.37
N PRO A 121 11.29 -9.08 -13.17
CA PRO A 121 9.86 -9.33 -12.95
C PRO A 121 9.53 -9.94 -11.57
N GLY A 122 8.25 -9.83 -11.20
CA GLY A 122 7.68 -10.36 -9.96
C GLY A 122 7.66 -9.35 -8.82
N VAL A 123 6.83 -9.64 -7.82
CA VAL A 123 6.66 -8.80 -6.61
C VAL A 123 7.47 -9.41 -5.47
N ARG A 124 8.23 -8.58 -4.76
CA ARG A 124 9.07 -9.00 -3.63
C ARG A 124 8.90 -8.06 -2.45
N SER A 125 8.93 -8.61 -1.24
CA SER A 125 9.17 -7.83 -0.03
C SER A 125 10.67 -7.78 0.26
N VAL A 126 11.13 -6.63 0.75
CA VAL A 126 12.52 -6.37 1.14
C VAL A 126 12.53 -6.16 2.65
N GLY A 127 13.03 -7.16 3.36
CA GLY A 127 13.11 -7.18 4.81
C GLY A 127 14.43 -6.62 5.34
N LEU A 128 14.79 -7.04 6.56
CA LEU A 128 16.04 -6.67 7.20
C LEU A 128 17.26 -7.05 6.36
N TYR A 129 18.29 -6.21 6.41
CA TYR A 129 19.54 -6.38 5.66
C TYR A 129 19.37 -6.50 4.13
N GLY A 130 18.22 -6.03 3.59
CA GLY A 130 17.93 -6.09 2.16
C GLY A 130 17.57 -7.49 1.66
N VAL A 131 17.23 -8.43 2.55
CA VAL A 131 16.79 -9.78 2.16
C VAL A 131 15.48 -9.68 1.39
N LYS A 132 15.49 -10.14 0.14
CA LYS A 132 14.33 -10.11 -0.75
C LYS A 132 13.61 -11.45 -0.72
N ARG A 133 12.30 -11.43 -0.48
CA ARG A 133 11.42 -12.60 -0.51
C ARG A 133 10.35 -12.40 -1.57
N THR A 134 10.03 -13.43 -2.33
CA THR A 134 8.86 -13.39 -3.22
C THR A 134 7.62 -13.16 -2.38
N LEU A 135 6.79 -12.19 -2.78
CA LEU A 135 5.54 -11.91 -2.12
C LEU A 135 4.43 -12.58 -2.92
N ASP A 136 3.92 -13.70 -2.42
CA ASP A 136 2.85 -14.44 -3.07
C ASP A 136 1.48 -13.82 -2.78
N LEU A 137 0.53 -13.98 -3.71
CA LEU A 137 -0.86 -13.66 -3.45
C LEU A 137 -1.48 -14.71 -2.53
N PRO A 138 -2.31 -14.32 -1.56
CA PRO A 138 -3.01 -15.28 -0.71
C PRO A 138 -4.02 -16.08 -1.55
N HIS A 139 -4.17 -17.38 -1.24
CA HIS A 139 -5.13 -18.25 -1.93
C HIS A 139 -6.59 -17.85 -1.71
N ALA A 140 -6.89 -17.21 -0.58
CA ALA A 140 -8.20 -16.69 -0.23
C ALA A 140 -8.04 -15.43 0.63
N GLU A 141 -9.08 -14.60 0.69
CA GLU A 141 -9.08 -13.47 1.62
C GLU A 141 -9.01 -13.93 3.09
N PRO A 142 -8.35 -13.17 3.97
CA PRO A 142 -8.20 -13.55 5.38
C PRO A 142 -9.52 -13.67 6.13
N LEU A 143 -10.54 -12.88 5.74
CA LEU A 143 -11.84 -12.83 6.39
C LEU A 143 -12.97 -12.72 5.35
N PRO A 144 -14.04 -13.53 5.46
CA PRO A 144 -15.19 -13.39 4.58
C PRO A 144 -15.99 -12.11 4.91
N ARG A 145 -16.56 -11.45 3.88
CA ARG A 145 -17.41 -10.24 3.98
C ARG A 145 -16.71 -9.01 4.60
N ILE A 146 -15.45 -8.78 4.23
CA ILE A 146 -14.65 -7.66 4.73
C ILE A 146 -14.99 -6.31 4.05
N CYS A 147 -15.61 -6.37 2.86
CA CYS A 147 -16.13 -5.23 2.08
C CYS A 147 -17.61 -5.47 1.75
#